data_AF-A0A928BDX5-F1
#
_entry.id   AF-A0A928BDX5-F1
#
_cell.length_a   1.000
_cell.length_b   1.000
_cell.length_c   1.000
_cell.angle_alpha   90.00
_cell.angle_beta   90.00
_cell.angle_gamma   90.00
#
_symmetry.space_group_name_H-M   'P 1'
#
loop_
_entity.id
_entity.type
_entity.pdbx_description
1 polymer ?
#
loop_
_entity_poly.entity_id
_entity_poly.type
_entity_poly.pdbx_seq_one_letter_code
_entity_poly.pdbx_strand_id
1 'polypeptide(L)'
;MRLWLEENHTKEKCCWVVTYRGKCQPEWPAIPYVEVVEEALCFGWIDSTLKRLPDGRLVQRLSPRRPKSHWTQLNMERCRNLEDRGLMTDAGRRAFESSLQASE
;
A
#
# COMPACT_ATOMS: atom_id res chain seq x y z
N MET A 1 -3.78 -0.45 10.86
CA MET A 1 -2.78 -0.05 9.84
C MET A 1 -2.95 1.42 9.45
N ARG A 2 -4.14 1.84 9.00
CA ARG A 2 -4.40 3.22 8.56
C ARG A 2 -3.94 4.30 9.56
N LEU A 3 -4.35 4.21 10.83
CA LEU A 3 -3.91 5.15 11.89
C LEU A 3 -2.38 5.26 11.98
N TRP A 4 -1.68 4.14 11.85
CA TRP A 4 -0.21 4.16 11.84
C TRP A 4 0.33 4.91 10.62
N LEU A 5 -0.26 4.73 9.44
CA LEU A 5 0.13 5.49 8.24
C LEU A 5 -0.17 6.98 8.40
N GLU A 6 -1.32 7.36 8.95
CA GLU A 6 -1.66 8.77 9.21
C GLU A 6 -0.56 9.47 10.02
N GLU A 7 -0.06 8.82 11.06
CA GLU A 7 0.98 9.37 11.94
C GLU A 7 2.40 9.30 11.37
N ASN A 8 2.69 8.32 10.50
CA ASN A 8 4.07 7.93 10.19
C ASN A 8 4.44 7.97 8.69
N HIS A 9 3.48 8.13 7.76
CA HIS A 9 3.75 8.01 6.32
C HIS A 9 4.77 9.02 5.75
N THR A 10 5.00 10.14 6.45
CA THR A 10 6.02 11.16 6.09
C THR A 10 7.31 11.04 6.89
N LYS A 11 7.31 10.26 7.98
CA LYS A 11 8.44 10.14 8.92
C LYS A 11 9.26 8.88 8.65
N GLU A 12 8.57 7.79 8.30
CA GLU A 12 9.16 6.47 8.18
C GLU A 12 9.56 6.12 6.75
N LYS A 13 10.67 5.39 6.61
CA LYS A 13 11.19 4.96 5.29
C LYS A 13 10.55 3.67 4.80
N CYS A 14 10.01 2.87 5.72
CA CYS A 14 9.26 1.65 5.43
C CYS A 14 8.58 1.12 6.69
N CYS A 15 7.61 0.23 6.49
CA CYS A 15 7.07 -0.62 7.54
C CYS A 15 6.84 -2.04 7.03
N TRP A 16 6.58 -2.95 7.95
CA TRP A 16 6.25 -4.35 7.66
C TRP A 16 4.88 -4.66 8.24
N VAL A 17 4.02 -5.27 7.44
CA VAL A 17 2.66 -5.64 7.83
C VAL A 17 2.50 -7.15 7.73
N VAL A 18 2.03 -7.79 8.79
CA VAL A 18 1.64 -9.20 8.75
C VAL A 18 0.41 -9.32 7.85
N THR A 19 0.53 -10.15 6.82
CA THR A 19 -0.50 -10.27 5.78
C THR A 19 -0.78 -11.73 5.45
N TYR A 20 -1.82 -11.97 4.69
CA TYR A 20 -2.10 -13.27 4.10
C TYR A 20 -2.66 -13.11 2.67
N ARG A 21 -2.57 -14.21 1.91
CA ARG A 21 -3.07 -14.30 0.53
C ARG A 21 -4.02 -15.49 0.46
N GLY A 22 -5.14 -15.33 -0.25
CA GLY A 22 -6.19 -16.34 -0.36
C GLY A 22 -7.42 -16.03 0.50
N LYS A 23 -8.40 -16.93 0.47
CA LYS A 23 -9.71 -16.73 1.12
C LYS A 23 -9.69 -17.06 2.62
N CYS A 24 -8.82 -17.98 3.03
CA CYS A 24 -8.78 -18.43 4.42
C CYS A 24 -7.96 -17.46 5.27
N GLN A 25 -8.60 -16.87 6.27
CA GLN A 25 -7.92 -16.07 7.29
C GLN A 25 -7.06 -17.00 8.17
N PRO A 26 -5.80 -16.64 8.45
CA PRO A 26 -4.95 -17.41 9.34
C PRO A 26 -5.37 -17.25 10.81
N GLU A 27 -4.86 -18.14 11.67
CA GLU A 27 -5.11 -18.11 13.12
C GLU A 27 -4.45 -16.92 13.83
N TRP A 28 -3.46 -16.27 13.20
CA TRP A 28 -2.80 -15.09 13.72
C TRP A 28 -3.40 -13.79 13.15
N PRO A 29 -3.31 -12.67 13.88
CA PRO A 29 -3.73 -11.36 13.37
C PRO A 29 -2.96 -11.00 12.09
N ALA A 30 -3.70 -10.85 10.98
CA ALA A 30 -3.15 -10.50 9.68
C ALA A 30 -4.19 -9.73 8.86
N ILE A 31 -3.71 -8.83 8.00
CA ILE A 31 -4.56 -8.05 7.09
C ILE A 31 -4.53 -8.70 5.70
N PRO A 32 -5.67 -8.84 5.00
CA PRO A 32 -5.68 -9.34 3.63
C PRO A 32 -4.74 -8.52 2.74
N TYR A 33 -3.94 -9.18 1.91
CA TYR A 33 -2.93 -8.50 1.09
C TYR A 33 -3.51 -7.34 0.25
N VAL A 34 -4.72 -7.50 -0.29
CA VAL A 34 -5.37 -6.44 -1.08
C VAL A 34 -5.61 -5.19 -0.25
N GLU A 35 -6.14 -5.34 0.97
CA GLU A 35 -6.36 -4.22 1.89
C GLU A 35 -5.04 -3.57 2.31
N VAL A 36 -3.98 -4.35 2.52
CA VAL A 36 -2.64 -3.81 2.79
C VAL A 36 -2.16 -2.91 1.65
N VAL A 37 -2.36 -3.34 0.39
CA VAL A 37 -1.96 -2.54 -0.78
C VAL A 37 -2.85 -1.30 -0.91
N GLU A 38 -4.16 -1.44 -0.79
CA GLU A 38 -5.10 -0.31 -0.89
C GLU A 38 -4.83 0.77 0.16
N GLU A 39 -4.61 0.37 1.42
CA GLU A 39 -4.23 1.31 2.48
C GLU A 39 -2.87 1.94 2.20
N ALA A 40 -1.87 1.20 1.68
CA ALA A 40 -0.61 1.82 1.28
C ALA A 40 -0.80 2.89 0.19
N LEU A 41 -1.60 2.58 -0.84
CA LEU A 41 -1.88 3.51 -1.95
C LEU A 41 -2.57 4.79 -1.46
N CYS A 42 -3.47 4.69 -0.47
CA CYS A 42 -4.13 5.85 0.14
C CYS A 42 -3.14 6.92 0.64
N PHE A 43 -1.93 6.53 1.04
CA PHE A 43 -0.90 7.42 1.59
C PHE A 43 0.27 7.65 0.63
N GLY A 44 0.17 7.22 -0.64
CA GLY A 44 1.25 7.33 -1.62
C GLY A 44 2.39 6.35 -1.37
N TRP A 45 2.12 5.27 -0.65
CA TRP A 45 3.04 4.17 -0.40
C TRP A 45 2.76 3.01 -1.35
N ILE A 46 3.72 2.09 -1.46
CA ILE A 46 3.63 0.90 -2.30
C ILE A 46 4.21 -0.32 -1.58
N ASP A 47 3.69 -1.50 -1.90
CA ASP A 47 4.25 -2.76 -1.46
C ASP A 47 5.49 -3.14 -2.29
N SER A 48 6.51 -3.72 -1.64
CA SER A 48 7.74 -4.12 -2.33
C SER A 48 8.09 -5.59 -2.13
N THR A 49 8.27 -5.99 -0.88
CA THR A 49 8.94 -7.26 -0.57
C THR A 49 8.04 -8.09 0.31
N LEU A 50 7.64 -9.27 -0.18
CA LEU A 50 6.98 -10.28 0.62
C LEU A 50 8.05 -11.19 1.24
N LYS A 51 7.98 -11.42 2.55
CA LYS A 51 8.82 -12.39 3.26
C LYS A 51 7.97 -13.36 4.07
N ARG A 52 8.48 -14.57 4.24
CA ARG A 52 7.97 -15.53 5.23
C ARG A 52 8.89 -15.52 6.44
N LEU A 53 8.33 -15.32 7.63
CA LEU A 53 9.03 -15.41 8.89
C LEU A 53 9.27 -16.88 9.27
N PRO A 54 10.23 -17.18 10.16
CA PRO A 54 10.51 -18.56 10.60
C PRO A 54 9.30 -19.29 11.19
N ASP A 55 8.38 -18.54 11.82
CA ASP A 55 7.11 -19.06 12.36
C ASP A 55 6.00 -19.25 11.32
N GLY A 56 6.32 -19.09 10.03
CA GLY A 56 5.40 -19.30 8.91
C GLY A 56 4.59 -18.08 8.51
N ARG A 57 4.56 -17.00 9.31
CA ARG A 57 3.81 -15.77 8.99
C ARG A 57 4.34 -15.09 7.74
N LEU A 58 3.43 -14.55 6.94
CA LEU A 58 3.79 -13.71 5.79
C LEU A 58 3.81 -12.24 6.22
N VAL A 59 4.86 -11.53 5.83
CA VAL A 59 4.99 -10.10 6.06
C VAL A 59 5.27 -9.37 4.76
N GLN A 60 4.53 -8.28 4.54
CA GLN A 60 4.66 -7.43 3.37
C GLN A 60 5.37 -6.13 3.77
N ARG A 61 6.48 -5.82 3.11
CA ARG A 61 7.14 -4.53 3.23
C ARG A 61 6.37 -3.50 2.43
N LEU A 62 6.13 -2.35 3.05
CA LEU A 62 5.61 -1.14 2.45
C LEU A 62 6.65 -0.04 2.56
N SER A 63 6.68 0.86 1.58
CA SER A 63 7.52 2.05 1.63
C SER A 63 6.91 3.19 0.82
N PRO A 64 7.30 4.46 1.09
CA PRO A 64 6.94 5.57 0.23
C PRO A 64 7.30 5.25 -1.22
N ARG A 65 6.38 5.55 -2.12
CA ARG A 65 6.60 5.29 -3.53
C ARG A 65 7.65 6.26 -4.08
N ARG A 66 8.58 5.75 -4.89
CA ARG A 66 9.60 6.61 -5.52
C ARG A 66 8.93 7.52 -6.55
N PRO A 67 9.28 8.82 -6.58
CA PRO A 67 8.88 9.68 -7.70
C PRO A 67 9.28 9.04 -9.03
N LYS A 68 8.42 9.15 -10.05
CA LYS A 68 8.62 8.61 -11.41
C LYS A 68 8.65 7.09 -11.57
N SER A 69 8.45 6.27 -10.54
CA SER A 69 8.35 4.82 -10.78
C SER A 69 7.06 4.48 -11.54
N HIS A 70 7.03 3.36 -12.25
CA HIS A 70 5.91 2.97 -13.12
C HIS A 70 4.66 2.49 -12.36
N TRP A 71 3.47 2.94 -12.78
CA TRP A 71 2.20 2.48 -12.22
C TRP A 71 1.60 1.36 -13.08
N THR A 72 1.33 0.21 -12.47
CA THR A 72 0.59 -0.86 -13.12
C THR A 72 -0.88 -0.45 -13.29
N GLN A 73 -1.54 -0.91 -14.36
CA GLN A 73 -2.97 -0.66 -14.59
C GLN A 73 -3.81 -1.01 -13.36
N LEU A 74 -3.55 -2.18 -12.76
CA LEU A 74 -4.22 -2.61 -11.53
C LEU A 74 -4.10 -1.61 -10.38
N ASN A 75 -2.92 -1.01 -10.15
CA ASN A 75 -2.76 -0.03 -9.08
C ASN A 75 -3.40 1.33 -9.44
N MET A 76 -3.43 1.70 -10.73
CA MET A 76 -4.17 2.88 -11.17
C MET A 76 -5.68 2.70 -10.96
N GLU A 77 -6.22 1.52 -11.29
CA GLU A 77 -7.62 1.17 -11.04
C GLU A 77 -7.96 1.19 -9.56
N ARG A 78 -7.09 0.63 -8.70
CA ARG A 78 -7.25 0.72 -7.24
C ARG A 78 -7.29 2.17 -6.77
N CYS A 79 -6.35 3.02 -7.22
CA CYS A 79 -6.35 4.43 -6.85
C CYS A 79 -7.64 5.14 -7.25
N ARG A 80 -8.15 4.90 -8.47
CA ARG A 80 -9.44 5.46 -8.92
C ARG A 80 -10.59 4.98 -8.04
N ASN A 81 -10.68 3.68 -7.76
CA ASN A 81 -11.71 3.13 -6.89
C ASN A 81 -11.66 3.70 -5.46
N LEU A 82 -10.46 3.89 -4.92
CA LEU A 82 -10.25 4.48 -3.60
C LEU A 82 -10.63 5.97 -3.56
N GLU A 83 -10.41 6.70 -4.65
CA GLU A 83 -10.91 8.07 -4.81
C GLU A 83 -12.44 8.11 -4.83
N ASP A 84 -13.07 7.25 -5.65
CA ASP A 84 -14.53 7.15 -5.77
C ASP A 84 -15.19 6.80 -4.43
N ARG A 85 -14.51 6.01 -3.59
CA ARG A 85 -14.95 5.64 -2.24
C ARG A 85 -14.67 6.70 -1.18
N GLY A 86 -13.98 7.79 -1.50
CA GLY A 86 -13.57 8.82 -0.56
C GLY A 86 -12.52 8.37 0.46
N LEU A 87 -11.77 7.30 0.15
CA LEU A 87 -10.74 6.74 1.03
C LEU A 87 -9.34 7.27 0.73
N MET A 88 -9.13 7.87 -0.44
CA MET A 88 -7.83 8.42 -0.82
C MET A 88 -7.47 9.64 0.04
N THR A 89 -6.21 9.74 0.47
CA THR A 89 -5.70 10.93 1.15
C THR A 89 -4.98 11.86 0.17
N ASP A 90 -4.74 13.11 0.57
CA ASP A 90 -3.97 14.04 -0.25
C ASP A 90 -2.56 13.52 -0.60
N ALA A 91 -1.95 12.73 0.29
CA ALA A 91 -0.64 12.14 0.04
C ALA A 91 -0.70 11.11 -1.11
N GLY A 92 -1.73 10.26 -1.12
CA GLY A 92 -1.98 9.30 -2.19
C GLY A 92 -2.30 9.99 -3.51
N ARG A 93 -3.18 11.00 -3.50
CA ARG A 93 -3.50 11.81 -4.69
C ARG A 93 -2.28 12.44 -5.32
N ARG A 94 -1.45 13.15 -4.54
CA ARG A 94 -0.20 13.77 -5.05
C ARG A 94 0.74 12.74 -5.67
N ALA A 95 0.89 11.57 -5.05
CA ALA A 95 1.74 10.50 -5.57
C ALA A 95 1.20 9.92 -6.90
N PHE A 96 -0.12 9.85 -7.05
CA PHE A 96 -0.79 9.37 -8.25
C PHE A 96 -0.74 10.39 -9.39
N GLU A 97 -1.09 11.66 -9.14
CA GLU A 97 -1.05 12.75 -10.12
C GLU A 97 0.35 12.98 -10.71
N SER A 98 1.38 12.96 -9.85
CA SER A 98 2.79 13.11 -10.28
C SER A 98 3.23 12.04 -11.28
N SER A 99 2.51 10.93 -11.40
CA SER A 99 2.81 9.88 -12.36
C SER A 99 2.16 10.06 -13.73
N LEU A 100 1.01 10.74 -13.77
CA LEU A 100 0.33 11.06 -15.02
C LEU A 100 1.12 12.12 -15.78
N GLN A 101 1.66 13.11 -15.07
CA GLN A 101 2.49 14.18 -15.63
C GLN A 101 3.89 13.72 -16.07
N ALA A 102 4.36 12.55 -15.63
CA ALA A 102 5.66 12.01 -16.03
C ALA A 102 5.59 11.14 -17.31
N SER A 103 4.39 10.99 -17.87
CA SER A 103 4.13 10.21 -19.09
C SER A 103 3.86 11.10 -20.33
N GLU A 104 4.02 12.42 -20.17
CA GLU A 104 4.02 13.45 -21.23
C GLU A 104 5.45 13.97 -21.46
#